data_AF-A0A800HAG3-F1
#
_entry.id   AF-A0A800HAG3-F1
#
_cell.length_a   1.000
_cell.length_b   1.000
_cell.length_c   1.000
_cell.angle_alpha   90.00
_cell.angle_beta   90.00
_cell.angle_gamma   90.00
#
_symmetry.space_group_name_H-M   'P 1'
#
loop_
_entity.id
_entity.type
_entity.pdbx_description
1 polymer ?
#
loop_
_entity_poly.entity_id
_entity_poly.type
_entity_poly.pdbx_seq_one_letter_code
_entity_poly.pdbx_strand_id
1 'polypeptide(L)'
;SLKNIRITTQEGYRLQIFESSSVEEANRTLRKFERSLKDSVYVVFEAPLYKLRLGNFVTKKEAEKQKAILNKKGYKNIWIVRSRIEQSSQNSE
;
A
#
# COMPACT_ATOMS: atom_id res chain seq x y z
N SER A 1 7.80 -2.62 -29.45
CA SER A 1 8.32 -1.42 -28.75
C SER A 1 8.33 -1.67 -27.25
N LEU A 2 9.51 -1.69 -26.64
CA LEU A 2 9.67 -1.85 -25.19
C LEU A 2 9.22 -0.53 -24.53
N LYS A 3 8.12 -0.54 -23.77
CA LYS A 3 7.68 0.64 -23.02
C LYS A 3 8.70 0.91 -21.91
N ASN A 4 9.53 1.94 -22.06
CA ASN A 4 10.41 2.44 -20.99
C ASN A 4 9.55 3.12 -19.92
N ILE A 5 9.07 2.33 -18.96
CA ILE A 5 8.37 2.85 -17.78
C ILE A 5 9.42 3.55 -16.91
N ARG A 6 9.44 4.89 -16.92
CA ARG A 6 10.21 5.66 -15.95
C ARG A 6 9.50 5.57 -14.60
N ILE A 7 9.97 4.66 -13.74
CA ILE A 7 9.52 4.61 -12.35
C ILE A 7 10.30 5.69 -11.60
N THR A 8 9.64 6.78 -11.27
CA THR A 8 10.20 7.81 -10.38
C THR A 8 9.77 7.50 -8.95
N THR A 9 10.72 7.49 -8.02
CA THR A 9 10.43 7.42 -6.59
C THR A 9 10.33 8.82 -6.02
N GLN A 10 9.26 9.12 -5.29
CA GLN A 10 9.09 10.39 -4.58
C GLN A 10 8.68 10.17 -3.12
N GLU A 11 8.82 11.21 -2.30
CA GLU A 11 8.28 11.18 -0.95
C GLU A 11 6.75 11.18 -0.98
N GLY A 12 6.16 10.27 -0.22
CA GLY A 12 4.71 10.15 -0.12
C GLY A 12 4.32 9.36 1.12
N TYR A 13 3.17 8.72 1.02
CA TYR A 13 2.51 8.04 2.12
C TYR A 13 1.99 6.68 1.67
N ARG A 14 2.08 5.71 2.56
CA ARG A 14 1.44 4.41 2.44
C ARG A 14 0.56 4.16 3.66
N LEU A 15 -0.43 3.30 3.53
CA LEU A 15 -1.26 2.90 4.65
C LEU A 15 -0.81 1.53 5.16
N GLN A 16 -0.25 1.44 6.35
CA GLN A 16 -0.10 0.15 7.02
C GLN A 16 -1.48 -0.31 7.47
N ILE A 17 -1.95 -1.42 6.91
CA ILE A 17 -3.31 -1.95 7.10
C ILE A 17 -3.34 -3.25 7.91
N PHE A 18 -2.19 -3.89 8.09
CA PHE A 18 -2.07 -5.14 8.84
C PHE A 18 -0.61 -5.35 9.28
N GLU A 19 -0.43 -6.03 10.40
CA GLU A 19 0.85 -6.59 10.80
C GLU A 19 0.62 -7.92 11.55
N SER A 20 1.43 -8.94 11.27
CA SER A 20 1.43 -10.21 12.01
C SER A 20 2.83 -10.80 12.04
N SER A 21 3.18 -11.52 13.11
CA SER A 21 4.38 -12.35 13.15
C SER A 21 4.24 -13.65 12.35
N SER A 22 3.01 -14.01 11.94
CA SER A 22 2.74 -15.20 11.14
C SER A 22 2.70 -14.87 9.65
N VAL A 23 3.60 -15.51 8.90
CA VAL A 23 3.66 -15.41 7.43
C VAL A 23 2.38 -15.91 6.76
N GLU A 24 1.72 -16.92 7.35
CA GLU A 24 0.48 -17.48 6.81
C GLU A 24 -0.68 -16.49 6.92
N GLU A 25 -0.82 -15.83 8.07
CA GLU A 25 -1.83 -14.79 8.28
C GLU A 25 -1.60 -13.58 7.37
N ALA A 26 -0.34 -13.14 7.24
CA ALA A 26 0.04 -12.06 6.35
C ALA A 26 -0.32 -12.38 4.90
N ASN A 27 0.00 -13.59 4.42
CA ASN A 27 -0.34 -14.02 3.06
C ASN A 27 -1.86 -14.15 2.84
N ARG A 28 -2.59 -14.72 3.80
CA ARG A 28 -4.06 -14.82 3.71
C ARG A 28 -4.69 -13.44 3.61
N THR A 29 -4.21 -12.49 4.40
CA THR A 29 -4.71 -11.12 4.43
C THR A 29 -4.31 -10.35 3.17
N LEU A 30 -3.08 -10.51 2.69
CA LEU A 30 -2.60 -9.96 1.42
C LEU A 30 -3.53 -10.36 0.27
N ARG A 31 -3.79 -11.66 0.10
CA ARG A 31 -4.68 -12.17 -0.96
C ARG A 31 -6.10 -11.60 -0.90
N LYS A 32 -6.63 -11.36 0.32
CA LYS A 32 -7.94 -10.71 0.50
C LYS A 32 -7.89 -9.26 0.02
N PHE A 33 -6.83 -8.54 0.33
CA PHE A 33 -6.63 -7.16 -0.08
C PHE A 33 -6.40 -7.04 -1.59
N GLU A 34 -5.54 -7.86 -2.19
CA GLU A 34 -5.32 -7.87 -3.65
C GLU A 34 -6.60 -8.15 -4.45
N ARG A 35 -7.52 -8.95 -3.90
CA ARG A 35 -8.83 -9.19 -4.51
C ARG A 35 -9.83 -8.05 -4.31
N SER A 36 -9.72 -7.33 -3.20
CA SER A 36 -10.72 -6.33 -2.77
C SER A 36 -10.34 -4.89 -3.06
N LEU A 37 -9.05 -4.65 -3.34
CA LEU A 37 -8.45 -3.34 -3.54
C LEU A 37 -7.80 -3.30 -4.91
N LYS A 38 -7.98 -2.16 -5.59
CA LYS A 38 -7.38 -1.91 -6.91
C LYS A 38 -5.95 -1.35 -6.80
N ASP A 39 -5.59 -0.89 -5.60
CA ASP A 39 -4.28 -0.34 -5.27
C ASP A 39 -3.25 -1.43 -4.97
N SER A 40 -1.97 -1.13 -5.24
CA SER A 40 -0.86 -2.02 -4.95
C SER A 40 -0.71 -2.27 -3.45
N VAL A 41 -0.60 -3.54 -3.06
CA VAL A 41 -0.30 -3.95 -1.68
C VAL A 41 1.15 -4.42 -1.62
N TYR A 42 1.88 -3.93 -0.62
CA TYR A 42 3.29 -4.19 -0.39
C TYR A 42 3.47 -4.94 0.93
N VAL A 43 4.29 -5.98 0.91
CA VAL A 43 4.72 -6.69 2.13
C VAL A 43 6.06 -6.12 2.56
N VAL A 44 6.15 -5.67 3.81
CA VAL A 44 7.39 -5.23 4.45
C VAL A 44 7.69 -6.18 5.60
N PHE A 45 8.83 -6.86 5.54
CA PHE A 45 9.29 -7.67 6.66
C PHE A 45 10.21 -6.84 7.55
N GLU A 46 9.80 -6.66 8.80
CA GLU A 46 10.57 -5.99 9.83
C GLU A 46 10.57 -6.90 11.05
N ALA A 47 11.66 -7.67 11.21
CA ALA A 47 11.70 -8.81 12.12
C ALA A 47 11.21 -8.43 13.53
N PRO A 48 10.29 -9.23 14.13
CA PRO A 48 9.72 -10.49 13.64
C PRO A 48 8.39 -10.36 12.86
N LEU A 49 8.03 -9.17 12.38
CA LEU A 49 6.69 -8.85 11.86
C LEU A 49 6.65 -8.69 10.33
N TYR A 50 5.57 -9.19 9.75
CA TYR A 50 5.16 -8.94 8.38
C TYR A 50 4.10 -7.83 8.37
N LYS A 51 4.46 -6.66 7.84
CA LYS A 51 3.61 -5.47 7.74
C LYS A 51 3.08 -5.35 6.31
N LEU A 52 1.76 -5.20 6.16
CA LEU A 52 1.12 -4.95 4.87
C LEU A 52 0.88 -3.45 4.71
N ARG A 53 1.42 -2.87 3.64
CA ARG A 53 1.28 -1.45 3.29
C ARG A 53 0.54 -1.30 1.97
N LEU A 54 -0.40 -0.37 1.91
CA LEU A 54 -1.24 -0.13 0.74
C LEU A 54 -0.88 1.17 0.04
N GLY A 55 -0.91 1.10 -1.28
CA GLY A 55 -0.98 2.24 -2.18
C GLY A 55 0.32 3.03 -2.29
N ASN A 56 0.21 4.13 -3.03
CA ASN A 56 1.27 5.11 -3.27
C ASN A 56 0.63 6.50 -3.23
N PHE A 57 0.34 7.01 -2.03
CA PHE A 57 -0.38 8.27 -1.86
C PHE A 57 0.61 9.44 -1.85
N VAL A 58 0.50 10.36 -2.80
CA VAL A 58 1.37 11.53 -2.87
C VAL A 58 1.12 12.45 -1.67
N THR A 59 -0.15 12.65 -1.33
CA THR A 59 -0.56 13.54 -0.24
C THR A 59 -1.13 12.79 0.96
N LYS A 60 -0.94 13.35 2.16
CA LYS A 60 -1.56 12.84 3.39
C LYS A 60 -3.10 12.82 3.28
N LYS A 61 -3.69 13.81 2.60
CA LYS A 61 -5.15 13.88 2.40
C LYS A 61 -5.70 12.68 1.61
N GLU A 62 -4.98 12.21 0.59
CA GLU A 62 -5.37 11.00 -0.15
C GLU A 62 -5.27 9.75 0.72
N ALA A 63 -4.19 9.63 1.50
CA ALA A 63 -4.04 8.54 2.44
C ALA A 63 -5.18 8.52 3.49
N GLU A 64 -5.57 9.68 4.02
CA GLU A 64 -6.70 9.82 4.96
C GLU A 64 -8.03 9.42 4.33
N LYS A 65 -8.28 9.82 3.07
CA LYS A 65 -9.48 9.40 2.33
C LYS A 65 -9.55 7.88 2.20
N GLN A 66 -8.44 7.24 1.81
CA GLN A 66 -8.43 5.78 1.71
C GLN A 66 -8.55 5.10 3.06
N LYS A 67 -7.89 5.62 4.09
CA LYS A 67 -8.08 5.15 5.47
C LYS A 67 -9.55 5.19 5.88
N ALA A 68 -10.28 6.26 5.57
CA ALA A 68 -11.71 6.35 5.86
C ALA A 68 -12.54 5.30 5.11
N ILE A 69 -12.21 5.02 3.84
CA ILE A 69 -12.86 3.95 3.04
C ILE A 69 -12.60 2.58 3.66
N LEU A 70 -11.36 2.29 4.04
CA LEU A 70 -10.98 1.03 4.67
C LEU A 70 -11.65 0.86 6.05
N ASN A 71 -11.73 1.93 6.84
CA ASN A 71 -12.49 1.93 8.10
C ASN A 71 -13.96 1.57 7.87
N LYS A 72 -14.60 2.12 6.83
CA LYS A 72 -15.98 1.77 6.45
C LYS A 72 -16.14 0.32 6.00
N LYS A 73 -15.10 -0.28 5.42
CA LYS A 73 -15.05 -1.71 5.07
C LYS A 73 -14.81 -2.62 6.28
N GLY A 74 -14.62 -2.07 7.47
CA GLY A 74 -14.40 -2.83 8.70
C GLY A 74 -12.93 -3.11 9.03
N TYR A 75 -11.99 -2.59 8.24
CA TYR A 75 -10.57 -2.67 8.58
C TYR A 75 -10.26 -1.67 9.69
N LYS A 76 -9.64 -2.15 10.77
CA LYS A 76 -9.25 -1.35 11.92
C LYS A 76 -7.73 -1.27 11.98
N ASN A 77 -7.21 -0.37 12.81
CA ASN A 77 -5.78 -0.26 13.08
C ASN A 77 -4.94 0.14 11.85
N ILE A 78 -5.39 1.16 11.11
CA ILE A 78 -4.72 1.63 9.90
C ILE A 78 -3.86 2.85 10.22
N TRP A 79 -2.57 2.76 9.90
CA TRP A 79 -1.63 3.85 10.11
C TRP A 79 -1.15 4.44 8.78
N ILE A 80 -1.08 5.77 8.74
CA ILE A 80 -0.44 6.48 7.63
C ILE A 80 1.06 6.54 7.94
N VAL A 81 1.86 5.94 7.08
CA VAL A 81 3.32 5.95 7.18
C VAL A 81 3.91 6.74 6.03
N ARG A 82 4.86 7.63 6.31
CA ARG A 82 5.67 8.27 5.26
C ARG A 82 6.59 7.22 4.66
N SER A 83 6.63 7.16 3.33
CA SER A 83 7.47 6.21 2.59
C SER A 83 7.84 6.82 1.25
N ARG A 84 8.96 6.36 0.68
CA ARG A 84 9.17 6.54 -0.75
C ARG A 84 8.13 5.69 -1.49
N ILE A 85 7.38 6.34 -2.36
CA ILE A 85 6.35 5.72 -3.19
C ILE A 85 6.82 5.69 -4.63
N GLU A 86 6.34 4.71 -5.38
CA GLU A 86 6.64 4.56 -6.80
C GLU A 86 5.54 5.24 -7.60
N GLN A 87 5.91 6.17 -8.48
CA GLN A 87 5.01 6.76 -9.45
C GLN A 87 5.45 6.32 -10.85
N SER A 88 4.58 5.58 -11.53
CA SER A 88 4.74 5.33 -12.96
C SER A 88 4.12 6.51 -13.71
N SER A 89 4.95 7.46 -14.15
CA SER A 89 4.51 8.43 -15.14
C SER A 89 4.38 7.70 -16.48
N GLN A 90 3.19 7.19 -16.78
CA GLN A 90 2.85 6.84 -18.16
C GLN A 90 2.75 8.16 -18.92
N ASN A 91 3.78 8.50 -19.69
CA ASN A 91 3.67 9.54 -20.71
C ASN A 91 2.74 8.98 -21.79
N SER A 92 1.44 9.27 -21.69
CA SER A 92 0.57 9.15 -22.85
C SER A 92 0.87 10.35 -23.73
N GLU A 93 1.80 10.16 -24.67
CA GLU A 93 1.89 10.99 -25.89
C GLU A 93 0.69 10.71 -26.80
#